data_AF-R5XMW5-F1
#
_entry.id   AF-R5XMW5-F1
#
_cell.length_a   1.000
_cell.length_b   1.000
_cell.length_c   1.000
_cell.angle_alpha   90.00
_cell.angle_beta   90.00
_cell.angle_gamma   90.00
#
_symmetry.space_group_name_H-M   'P 1'
#
loop_
_entity.id
_entity.type
_entity.pdbx_description
1 polymer ?
#
loop_
_entity_poly.entity_id
_entity_poly.type
_entity_poly.pdbx_seq_one_letter_code
_entity_poly.pdbx_strand_id
1 'polypeptide(L)'
;MMKKLHYKKIIREENKESLNFTKVNKHDWNFNIDIEKTKLLYSNRCDTIIDSTKQIPELVEFFDKLGIDIQKPDEYDSDFSDVVYTCIGFAESETGYEIDIYGNNQFVSVVIMQNDNNILKLEVFGMN
;
A
#
# COMPACT_ATOMS: atom_id res chain seq x y z
N MET A 1 22.68 36.93 -38.02
CA MET A 1 21.24 36.64 -37.86
C MET A 1 21.11 35.22 -37.28
N MET A 2 21.07 35.08 -35.96
CA MET A 2 21.02 33.77 -35.29
C MET A 2 19.56 33.31 -35.14
N LYS A 3 19.22 32.15 -35.69
CA LYS A 3 17.95 31.45 -35.43
C LYS A 3 17.95 30.99 -33.97
N LYS A 4 17.11 31.59 -33.12
CA LYS A 4 16.79 31.05 -31.80
C LYS A 4 15.98 29.77 -31.99
N LEU A 5 16.63 28.62 -31.85
CA LEU A 5 15.97 27.33 -31.68
C LEU A 5 15.14 27.40 -30.39
N HIS A 6 13.82 27.40 -30.52
CA HIS A 6 12.86 27.37 -29.41
C HIS A 6 12.77 25.93 -28.84
N TYR A 7 13.86 25.46 -28.27
CA TYR A 7 13.88 24.22 -27.48
C TYR A 7 13.52 24.55 -26.04
N LYS A 8 12.24 24.38 -25.69
CA LYS A 8 11.67 24.14 -24.34
C LYS A 8 10.26 24.71 -24.26
N LYS A 9 9.33 24.04 -24.95
CA LYS A 9 7.94 23.94 -24.48
C LYS A 9 7.25 22.72 -25.08
N ILE A 10 7.96 21.59 -25.12
CA ILE A 10 7.26 20.31 -24.94
C ILE A 10 7.11 20.18 -23.43
N ILE A 11 6.18 20.98 -22.90
CA ILE A 11 5.56 20.65 -21.61
C ILE A 11 4.88 19.34 -21.93
N ARG A 12 5.42 18.24 -21.40
CA ARG A 12 4.66 17.01 -21.30
C ARG A 12 3.34 17.40 -20.66
N GLU A 13 2.27 17.37 -21.43
CA GLU A 13 0.97 17.03 -20.89
C GLU A 13 1.13 15.59 -20.40
N GLU A 14 1.78 15.43 -19.25
CA GLU A 14 1.65 14.19 -18.50
C GLU A 14 0.16 14.11 -18.19
N ASN A 15 -0.47 13.07 -18.73
CA ASN A 15 -1.84 12.71 -18.44
C ASN A 15 -2.09 12.99 -16.95
N LYS A 16 -2.89 14.03 -16.65
CA LYS A 16 -3.48 14.17 -15.33
C LYS A 16 -4.48 13.02 -15.22
N GLU A 17 -3.97 11.80 -15.02
CA GLU A 17 -4.76 10.72 -14.47
C GLU A 17 -5.34 11.29 -13.19
N SER A 18 -6.65 11.49 -13.17
CA SER A 18 -7.37 11.87 -11.97
C SER A 18 -7.08 10.80 -10.93
N LEU A 19 -6.31 11.14 -9.90
CA LEU A 19 -6.16 10.28 -8.73
C LEU A 19 -7.55 10.13 -8.12
N ASN A 20 -8.09 8.91 -8.16
CA ASN A 20 -9.42 8.61 -7.66
C ASN A 20 -9.27 7.90 -6.32
N PHE A 21 -9.12 8.68 -5.26
CA PHE A 21 -8.91 8.15 -3.92
C PHE A 21 -10.24 7.69 -3.31
N THR A 22 -10.24 6.45 -2.83
CA THR A 22 -11.29 5.88 -2.00
C THR A 22 -10.93 6.11 -0.54
N LYS A 23 -11.87 6.67 0.23
CA LYS A 23 -11.72 6.84 1.67
C LYS A 23 -12.03 5.54 2.39
N VAL A 24 -11.08 5.03 3.18
CA VAL A 24 -11.27 3.86 4.05
C VAL A 24 -10.97 4.29 5.49
N ASN A 25 -11.92 4.08 6.39
CA ASN A 25 -11.76 4.38 7.82
C ASN A 25 -11.66 3.09 8.60
N LYS A 26 -10.55 2.90 9.33
CA LYS A 26 -10.33 1.68 10.11
C LYS A 26 -9.29 1.94 11.20
N HIS A 27 -9.49 1.42 12.41
CA HIS A 27 -8.52 1.47 13.52
C HIS A 27 -7.96 2.88 13.80
N ASP A 28 -8.82 3.90 13.80
CA ASP A 28 -8.44 5.33 13.97
C ASP A 28 -7.56 5.91 12.86
N TRP A 29 -7.44 5.21 11.74
CA TRP A 29 -6.81 5.69 10.51
C TRP A 29 -7.83 6.12 9.47
N ASN A 30 -7.51 7.21 8.78
CA ASN A 30 -8.17 7.67 7.57
C ASN A 30 -7.24 7.42 6.38
N PHE A 31 -7.56 6.40 5.58
CA PHE A 31 -6.83 6.11 4.35
C PHE A 31 -7.52 6.77 3.16
N ASN A 32 -6.73 7.28 2.23
CA ASN A 32 -7.16 7.77 0.93
C ASN A 32 -6.35 7.03 -0.14
N ILE A 33 -6.93 5.94 -0.67
CA ILE A 33 -6.21 4.96 -1.52
C ILE A 33 -6.76 4.96 -2.93
N ASP A 34 -5.88 4.98 -3.92
CA ASP A 34 -6.21 4.66 -5.30
C ASP A 34 -6.26 3.14 -5.45
N ILE A 35 -7.45 2.59 -5.20
CA ILE A 35 -7.68 1.14 -5.16
C ILE A 35 -7.39 0.49 -6.51
N GLU A 36 -7.76 1.15 -7.61
CA GLU A 36 -7.55 0.61 -8.95
C GLU A 36 -6.07 0.56 -9.31
N LYS A 37 -5.31 1.63 -9.02
CA LYS A 37 -3.85 1.60 -9.20
C LYS A 37 -3.17 0.60 -8.28
N THR A 38 -3.64 0.47 -7.05
CA THR A 38 -3.11 -0.52 -6.10
C THR A 38 -3.37 -1.93 -6.62
N LYS A 39 -4.59 -2.27 -7.05
CA LYS A 39 -4.88 -3.58 -7.66
C LYS A 39 -4.06 -3.85 -8.92
N LEU A 40 -3.83 -2.84 -9.76
CA LEU A 40 -2.97 -2.95 -10.95
C LEU A 40 -1.50 -3.20 -10.58
N LEU A 41 -1.01 -2.64 -9.46
CA LEU A 41 0.33 -2.93 -8.95
C LEU A 41 0.48 -4.42 -8.60
N TYR A 42 -0.53 -5.02 -7.96
CA TYR A 42 -0.51 -6.44 -7.57
C TYR A 42 -0.79 -7.40 -8.73
N SER A 43 -1.60 -7.02 -9.72
CA SER A 43 -1.88 -7.89 -10.88
C SER A 43 -0.63 -8.19 -11.71
N ASN A 44 0.38 -7.31 -11.64
CA ASN A 44 1.66 -7.47 -12.33
C ASN A 44 2.71 -8.25 -11.52
N ARG A 45 2.39 -8.71 -10.30
CA ARG A 45 3.31 -9.47 -9.43
C ARG A 45 3.08 -10.97 -9.53
N CYS A 46 4.17 -11.72 -9.34
CA CYS A 46 4.11 -13.16 -9.14
C CYS A 46 3.57 -13.48 -7.75
N ASP A 47 2.88 -14.62 -7.62
CA ASP A 47 2.46 -15.14 -6.33
C ASP A 47 3.71 -15.50 -5.48
N THR A 48 3.66 -15.15 -4.20
CA THR A 48 4.60 -15.65 -3.21
C THR A 48 3.91 -16.75 -2.41
N ILE A 49 4.64 -17.83 -2.07
CA ILE A 49 4.09 -18.88 -1.19
C ILE A 49 4.01 -18.29 0.21
N ILE A 50 2.85 -17.74 0.56
CA ILE A 50 2.52 -17.34 1.92
C ILE A 50 1.71 -18.45 2.56
N ASP A 51 2.04 -18.78 3.80
CA ASP A 51 1.27 -19.74 4.57
C ASP A 51 -0.12 -19.16 4.87
N SER A 52 -1.12 -19.56 4.08
CA SER A 52 -2.51 -19.12 4.24
C SER A 52 -3.11 -19.53 5.57
N THR A 53 -2.54 -20.54 6.26
CA THR A 53 -3.01 -20.95 7.59
C THR A 53 -2.60 -19.98 8.70
N LYS A 54 -1.63 -19.11 8.42
CA LYS A 54 -1.14 -18.05 9.31
C LYS A 54 -1.80 -16.69 9.04
N GLN A 55 -2.63 -16.59 8.01
CA GLN A 55 -3.37 -15.37 7.71
C GLN A 55 -4.64 -15.31 8.56
N ILE A 56 -4.74 -14.28 9.41
CA ILE A 56 -5.99 -13.99 10.11
C ILE A 56 -6.99 -13.33 9.14
N PRO A 57 -8.27 -13.76 9.12
CA PRO A 57 -9.28 -13.22 8.21
C PRO A 57 -9.42 -11.69 8.27
N GLU A 58 -9.26 -11.11 9.46
CA GLU A 58 -9.35 -9.67 9.70
C GLU A 58 -8.25 -8.88 8.99
N LEU A 59 -7.05 -9.45 8.86
CA LEU A 59 -5.93 -8.87 8.11
C LEU A 59 -6.21 -8.94 6.61
N VAL A 60 -6.73 -10.08 6.14
CA VAL A 60 -7.12 -10.27 4.73
C VAL A 60 -8.19 -9.26 4.33
N GLU A 61 -9.24 -9.10 5.15
CA GLU A 61 -10.31 -8.13 4.91
C GLU A 61 -9.79 -6.69 4.95
N PHE A 62 -8.86 -6.38 5.86
CA PHE A 62 -8.23 -5.07 5.92
C PHE A 62 -7.46 -4.76 4.64
N PHE A 63 -6.63 -5.68 4.14
CA PHE A 63 -5.85 -5.49 2.92
C PHE A 63 -6.70 -5.46 1.66
N ASP A 64 -7.75 -6.29 1.55
CA ASP A 64 -8.67 -6.25 0.42
C ASP A 64 -9.33 -4.87 0.27
N LYS A 65 -9.70 -4.23 1.39
CA LYS A 65 -10.25 -2.86 1.39
C LYS A 65 -9.26 -1.80 0.90
N LEU A 66 -7.96 -2.07 0.99
CA LEU A 66 -6.90 -1.21 0.45
C LEU A 66 -6.51 -1.60 -1.00
N GLY A 67 -7.14 -2.62 -1.57
CA GLY A 67 -6.80 -3.15 -2.89
C GLY A 67 -5.50 -3.94 -2.92
N ILE A 68 -5.00 -4.37 -1.75
CA ILE A 68 -3.79 -5.16 -1.59
C ILE A 68 -4.14 -6.64 -1.77
N ASP A 69 -3.40 -7.34 -2.63
CA ASP A 69 -3.43 -8.79 -2.69
C ASP A 69 -2.42 -9.35 -1.69
N ILE A 70 -2.94 -9.93 -0.60
CA ILE A 70 -2.11 -10.46 0.49
C ILE A 70 -1.15 -11.56 0.00
N GLN A 71 -1.42 -12.24 -1.10
CA GLN A 71 -0.55 -13.31 -1.61
C GLN A 71 0.69 -12.79 -2.37
N LYS A 72 0.78 -11.47 -2.58
CA LYS A 72 1.75 -10.85 -3.50
C LYS A 72 2.53 -9.69 -2.87
N PRO A 73 3.19 -9.91 -1.71
CA PRO A 73 3.90 -8.85 -1.00
C PRO A 73 5.05 -8.26 -1.82
N ASP A 74 5.52 -7.09 -1.41
CA ASP A 74 6.78 -6.53 -1.89
C ASP A 74 7.95 -7.42 -1.46
N GLU A 75 7.96 -7.81 -0.18
CA GLU A 75 9.00 -8.58 0.48
C GLU A 75 8.36 -9.52 1.50
N TYR A 76 8.88 -10.75 1.63
CA TYR A 76 8.41 -11.77 2.56
C TYR A 76 9.61 -12.40 3.27
N ASP A 77 9.49 -12.67 4.58
CA ASP A 77 10.57 -13.18 5.43
C ASP A 77 11.80 -12.26 5.43
N SER A 78 11.57 -10.98 5.73
CA SER A 78 12.63 -9.97 5.81
C SER A 78 13.30 -9.98 7.19
N ASP A 79 14.51 -9.40 7.30
CA ASP A 79 15.24 -9.31 8.57
C ASP A 79 14.50 -8.50 9.67
N PHE A 80 13.53 -7.67 9.28
CA PHE A 80 12.87 -6.71 10.16
C PHE A 80 11.39 -7.00 10.41
N SER A 81 10.65 -7.44 9.39
CA SER A 81 9.21 -7.74 9.46
C SER A 81 8.89 -9.04 8.73
N ASP A 82 7.76 -9.65 9.04
CA ASP A 82 7.36 -10.91 8.39
C ASP A 82 7.03 -10.67 6.91
N VAL A 83 6.44 -9.52 6.59
CA VAL A 83 6.03 -9.17 5.23
C VAL A 83 5.79 -7.67 5.04
N VAL A 84 6.09 -7.18 3.84
CA VAL A 84 5.92 -5.78 3.43
C VAL A 84 4.95 -5.67 2.25
N TYR A 85 4.04 -4.69 2.32
CA TYR A 85 3.10 -4.36 1.26
C TYR A 85 3.16 -2.87 0.90
N THR A 86 2.71 -2.56 -0.31
CA THR A 86 2.59 -1.19 -0.81
C THR A 86 1.16 -0.91 -1.26
N CYS A 87 0.63 0.27 -0.93
CA CYS A 87 -0.56 0.81 -1.59
C CYS A 87 -0.34 2.25 -2.06
N ILE A 88 -1.10 2.64 -3.08
CA ILE A 88 -1.00 3.97 -3.69
C ILE A 88 -1.99 4.89 -3.00
N GLY A 89 -1.51 5.83 -2.20
CA GLY A 89 -2.34 6.72 -1.42
C GLY A 89 -1.60 7.41 -0.28
N PHE A 90 -2.38 7.88 0.68
CA PHE A 90 -1.90 8.46 1.93
C PHE A 90 -2.84 8.07 3.08
N ALA A 91 -2.29 8.07 4.29
CA ALA A 91 -2.98 7.63 5.48
C ALA A 91 -2.65 8.59 6.61
N GLU A 92 -3.66 8.96 7.39
CA GLU A 92 -3.52 9.88 8.50
C GLU A 92 -4.14 9.27 9.76
N SER A 93 -3.43 9.40 10.88
CA SER A 93 -3.92 9.08 12.22
C SER A 93 -3.54 10.21 13.17
N GLU A 94 -4.41 10.48 14.14
CA GLU A 94 -4.13 11.46 15.20
C GLU A 94 -3.22 10.90 16.30
N THR A 95 -3.09 9.57 16.41
CA THR A 95 -2.60 8.91 17.62
C THR A 95 -1.56 7.81 17.39
N GLY A 96 -1.29 7.38 16.15
CA GLY A 96 -0.47 6.20 15.93
C GLY A 96 0.35 6.16 14.64
N TYR A 97 1.26 5.18 14.59
CA TYR A 97 2.03 4.75 13.43
C TYR A 97 1.79 3.26 13.11
N GLU A 98 0.95 2.58 13.90
CA GLU A 98 0.67 1.16 13.81
C GLU A 98 -0.83 0.86 13.93
N ILE A 99 -1.23 -0.30 13.43
CA ILE A 99 -2.56 -0.89 13.56
C ILE A 99 -2.41 -2.28 14.13
N ASP A 100 -3.08 -2.51 15.25
CA ASP A 100 -3.18 -3.85 15.84
C ASP A 100 -4.45 -4.56 15.35
N ILE A 101 -4.26 -5.77 14.80
CA ILE A 101 -5.32 -6.62 14.28
C ILE A 101 -5.32 -7.95 15.06
N TYR A 102 -6.48 -8.29 15.59
CA TYR A 102 -6.69 -9.49 16.41
C TYR A 102 -7.67 -10.43 15.70
N GLY A 103 -7.34 -11.71 15.64
CA GLY A 103 -8.18 -12.73 15.02
C GLY A 103 -7.65 -14.13 15.32
N ASN A 104 -8.52 -15.14 15.42
CA ASN A 104 -8.11 -16.54 15.65
C ASN A 104 -7.09 -16.78 16.79
N ASN A 105 -7.20 -16.06 17.91
CA ASN A 105 -6.22 -16.06 19.03
C ASN A 105 -4.78 -15.67 18.62
N GLN A 106 -4.63 -15.00 17.48
CA GLN A 106 -3.39 -14.43 16.99
C GLN A 106 -3.48 -12.89 17.03
N PHE A 107 -2.29 -12.29 17.07
CA PHE A 107 -2.08 -10.85 17.07
C PHE A 107 -1.14 -10.51 15.92
N VAL A 108 -1.56 -9.57 15.09
CA VAL A 108 -0.77 -9.02 14.00
C VAL A 108 -0.70 -7.50 14.18
N SER A 109 0.51 -6.95 14.07
CA SER A 109 0.71 -5.50 14.03
C SER A 109 1.09 -5.06 12.62
N VAL A 110 0.49 -3.98 12.15
CA VAL A 110 0.77 -3.37 10.84
C VAL A 110 1.29 -1.96 11.04
N VAL A 111 2.57 -1.75 10.79
CA VAL A 111 3.21 -0.43 10.85
C VAL A 111 3.00 0.29 9.52
N ILE A 112 2.53 1.53 9.58
CA ILE A 112 2.23 2.36 8.40
C ILE A 112 3.34 3.38 8.22
N MET A 113 4.04 3.28 7.09
CA MET A 113 5.09 4.22 6.70
C MET A 113 4.68 4.96 5.45
N GLN A 114 4.67 6.29 5.54
CA GLN A 114 4.38 7.15 4.40
C GLN A 114 5.67 7.62 3.73
N ASN A 115 5.78 7.38 2.43
CA ASN A 115 6.85 7.92 1.60
C ASN A 115 6.35 9.13 0.79
N ASP A 116 7.29 9.94 0.33
CA ASP A 116 7.02 10.96 -0.67
C ASP A 116 6.45 10.31 -1.94
N ASN A 117 5.45 10.95 -2.58
CA ASN A 117 4.76 10.54 -3.82
C ASN A 117 3.50 9.66 -3.69
N ASN A 118 2.70 9.79 -2.63
CA ASN A 118 1.45 9.02 -2.45
C ASN A 118 1.70 7.50 -2.46
N ILE A 119 2.76 7.06 -1.79
CA ILE A 119 3.08 5.65 -1.61
C ILE A 119 3.08 5.37 -0.11
N LEU A 120 2.24 4.43 0.31
CA LEU A 120 2.23 3.90 1.66
C LEU A 120 2.87 2.52 1.66
N LYS A 121 3.78 2.30 2.60
CA LYS A 121 4.28 0.98 2.94
C LYS A 121 3.61 0.49 4.22
N LEU A 122 3.24 -0.78 4.22
CA LEU A 122 2.64 -1.47 5.35
C LEU A 122 3.56 -2.64 5.72
N GLU A 123 4.25 -2.55 6.85
CA GLU A 123 5.07 -3.64 7.38
C GLU A 123 4.28 -4.43 8.41
N VAL A 124 4.30 -5.75 8.30
CA VAL A 124 3.47 -6.63 9.11
C VAL A 124 4.32 -7.52 10.01
N PHE A 125 3.91 -7.61 11.27
CA PHE A 125 4.57 -8.39 12.33
C PHE A 125 3.57 -9.33 12.99
N GLY A 126 4.02 -10.52 13.37
CA GLY A 126 3.19 -11.54 14.01
C GLY A 126 2.50 -12.53 13.06
N MET A 127 2.89 -12.59 11.77
CA MET A 127 2.38 -13.56 10.79
C MET A 127 3.04 -14.96 10.88
N ASN A 128 3.61 -15.31 12.04
CA ASN A 128 4.37 -16.53 12.31
C ASN A 128 3.54 -17.78 12.60
#